data_AF-A0A401GKJ8-F1
#
_entry.id   AF-A0A401GKJ8-F1
#
_cell.length_a   1.000
_cell.length_b   1.000
_cell.length_c   1.000
_cell.angle_alpha   90.00
_cell.angle_beta   90.00
_cell.angle_gamma   90.00
#
_symmetry.space_group_name_H-M   'P 1'
#
loop_
_entity.id
_entity.type
_entity.pdbx_description
1 polymer ?
#
loop_
_entity_poly.entity_id
_entity_poly.type
_entity_poly.pdbx_seq_one_letter_code
_entity_poly.pdbx_strand_id
1 'polypeptide(L)'
;MSTLRLEFDIGLNLHNPADDDSLLPIVLHRLTSSGESPDGPSLSETFYVRQGNRIHRGRAAHVWAGKMQKGDGRLIDIVLKITIGRDRHVDLIKEANFYQNELAAVQGNIVPRFYGIFQGHIRTLLMTCMVLEHCGEHMTKAQHEDMDFKVELISRLGYLHSICGVEHGDVCSSNILVKDGFPVIIDFECAQPHRCERKMTIEVGKPWPPVLDFGCFELYDVARDFELWGPAIVEFLDDCISVRQITSAKQLVDLTLHNDYTDRAKALEDAQELVQYLVGMGTLPESVLMD
;
A
#
# COMPACT_ATOMS: atom_id res chain seq x y z
N MET A 1 -19.30 -25.62 8.72
CA MET A 1 -18.19 -24.70 9.05
C MET A 1 -17.09 -24.95 8.04
N SER A 2 -16.79 -23.97 7.17
CA SER A 2 -15.82 -24.19 6.08
C SER A 2 -14.41 -24.44 6.62
N THR A 3 -13.64 -25.25 5.91
CA THR A 3 -12.28 -25.65 6.31
C THR A 3 -11.26 -25.37 5.21
N LEU A 4 -10.02 -25.12 5.60
CA LEU A 4 -8.86 -24.97 4.73
C LEU A 4 -7.88 -26.08 5.05
N ARG A 5 -7.53 -26.90 4.05
CA ARG A 5 -6.56 -27.99 4.16
C ARG A 5 -5.29 -27.62 3.43
N LEU A 6 -4.19 -27.53 4.18
CA LEU A 6 -2.86 -27.31 3.62
C LEU A 6 -2.15 -28.67 3.53
N GLU A 7 -1.88 -29.10 2.31
CA GLU A 7 -1.28 -30.41 1.94
C GLU A 7 0.18 -30.25 1.46
N PHE A 8 0.89 -29.23 1.96
CA PHE A 8 2.29 -28.98 1.63
C PHE A 8 3.08 -28.53 2.86
N ASP A 9 4.40 -28.69 2.80
CA ASP A 9 5.29 -28.24 3.86
C ASP A 9 5.42 -26.71 3.86
N ILE A 10 4.97 -26.09 4.96
CA ILE A 10 5.10 -24.66 5.22
C ILE A 10 6.45 -24.29 5.89
N GLY A 11 7.42 -25.21 5.88
CA GLY A 11 8.82 -24.96 6.23
C GLY A 11 9.01 -24.57 7.69
N LEU A 12 8.16 -25.06 8.58
CA LEU A 12 8.22 -24.75 10.01
C LEU A 12 9.21 -25.61 10.80
N ASN A 13 9.97 -26.50 10.13
CA ASN A 13 10.88 -27.46 10.76
C ASN A 13 10.25 -28.11 12.00
N LEU A 14 8.98 -28.51 11.89
CA LEU A 14 8.29 -29.16 12.99
C LEU A 14 8.72 -30.61 13.12
N HIS A 15 9.37 -31.21 12.11
CA HIS A 15 9.76 -32.61 12.15
C HIS A 15 10.94 -32.85 13.11
N ASN A 16 10.70 -33.74 14.08
CA ASN A 16 11.78 -34.51 14.68
C ASN A 16 12.14 -35.57 13.64
N PRO A 17 13.41 -35.72 13.22
CA PRO A 17 13.80 -36.68 12.18
C PRO A 17 13.51 -38.16 12.52
N ALA A 18 12.99 -38.44 13.72
CA ALA A 18 12.56 -39.76 14.17
C ALA A 18 11.06 -40.06 13.93
N ASP A 19 10.24 -39.07 13.57
CA ASP A 19 8.82 -39.28 13.27
C ASP A 19 8.68 -39.51 11.75
N ASP A 20 8.52 -40.79 11.38
CA ASP A 20 8.10 -41.26 10.04
C ASP A 20 6.61 -40.94 9.80
N ASP A 21 6.22 -39.69 10.04
CA ASP A 21 4.86 -39.23 9.88
C ASP A 21 4.79 -38.47 8.56
N SER A 22 4.27 -39.15 7.54
CA SER A 22 3.81 -38.54 6.30
C SER A 22 3.07 -37.24 6.64
N LEU A 23 3.46 -36.12 6.01
CA LEU A 23 2.92 -34.77 6.24
C LEU A 23 1.38 -34.79 6.33
N LEU A 24 0.85 -34.98 7.53
CA LEU A 24 -0.60 -34.94 7.75
C LEU A 24 -1.07 -33.53 7.37
N PRO A 25 -2.16 -33.42 6.60
CA PRO A 25 -2.63 -32.11 6.16
C PRO A 25 -2.99 -31.26 7.36
N ILE A 26 -2.52 -30.01 7.36
CA ILE A 26 -2.92 -29.03 8.36
C ILE A 26 -4.36 -28.62 8.05
N VAL A 27 -5.27 -28.87 8.98
CA VAL A 27 -6.69 -28.51 8.85
C VAL A 27 -6.98 -27.28 9.70
N LEU A 28 -7.43 -26.21 9.05
CA LEU A 28 -7.83 -24.95 9.68
C LEU A 28 -9.33 -24.73 9.48
N HIS A 29 -9.99 -24.15 10.47
CA HIS A 29 -11.41 -23.85 10.47
C HIS A 29 -11.63 -22.36 10.27
N ARG A 30 -12.57 -22.00 9.40
CA ARG A 30 -12.92 -20.60 9.15
C ARG A 30 -13.40 -19.94 10.45
N LEU A 31 -12.84 -18.79 10.80
CA LEU A 31 -13.41 -17.97 11.86
C LEU A 31 -14.66 -17.26 11.34
N THR A 32 -15.74 -17.38 12.09
CA THR A 32 -16.93 -16.55 11.94
C THR A 32 -16.87 -15.47 13.01
N SER A 33 -16.98 -14.21 12.63
CA SER A 33 -17.16 -13.11 13.58
C SER A 33 -18.39 -13.40 14.46
N SER A 34 -18.25 -13.20 15.77
CA SER A 34 -19.31 -13.40 16.76
C SER A 34 -20.48 -12.45 16.47
N GLY A 35 -21.55 -12.94 15.84
CA GLY A 35 -22.76 -12.16 15.57
C GLY A 35 -23.76 -12.75 14.56
N GLU A 36 -23.34 -13.68 13.70
CA GLU A 36 -24.28 -14.32 12.75
C GLU A 36 -25.00 -15.51 13.39
N SER A 37 -26.33 -15.44 13.45
CA SER A 37 -27.16 -16.60 13.79
C SER A 37 -27.04 -17.69 12.73
N PRO A 38 -27.13 -18.99 13.08
CA PRO A 38 -26.77 -20.11 12.20
C PRO A 38 -27.84 -20.46 11.15
N ASP A 39 -28.89 -19.65 10.97
CA ASP A 39 -30.13 -20.07 10.29
C ASP A 39 -30.13 -19.90 8.76
N GLY A 40 -28.96 -19.94 8.13
CA GLY A 40 -28.82 -20.13 6.69
C GLY A 40 -28.16 -21.48 6.38
N PRO A 41 -28.53 -22.19 5.31
CA PRO A 41 -27.83 -23.40 4.88
C PRO A 41 -26.45 -23.01 4.32
N SER A 42 -25.51 -22.68 5.20
CA SER A 42 -24.11 -22.50 4.87
C SER A 42 -23.56 -23.87 4.50
N LEU A 43 -23.53 -24.18 3.20
CA LEU A 43 -22.80 -25.33 2.67
C LEU A 43 -21.36 -25.27 3.21
N SER A 44 -21.02 -26.28 4.01
CA SER A 44 -19.70 -26.41 4.60
C SER A 44 -18.70 -26.74 3.49
N GLU A 45 -17.95 -25.75 3.02
CA GLU A 45 -16.98 -25.92 1.93
C GLU A 45 -15.59 -26.31 2.49
N THR A 46 -14.89 -27.20 1.79
CA THR A 46 -13.49 -27.53 2.09
C THR A 46 -12.61 -27.03 0.96
N PHE A 47 -11.65 -26.19 1.30
CA PHE A 47 -10.66 -25.65 0.38
C PHE A 47 -9.36 -26.45 0.50
N TYR A 48 -8.74 -26.78 -0.63
CA TYR A 48 -7.47 -27.52 -0.65
C TYR A 48 -6.37 -26.66 -1.23
N VAL A 49 -5.23 -26.59 -0.53
CA VAL A 49 -3.99 -25.97 -1.04
C VAL A 49 -2.91 -27.05 -0.99
N ARG A 50 -2.51 -27.55 -2.16
CA ARG A 50 -1.57 -28.69 -2.27
C ARG A 50 -0.14 -28.29 -2.55
N GLN A 51 0.06 -27.05 -2.97
CA GLN A 51 1.35 -26.52 -3.35
C GLN A 51 1.37 -25.04 -3.00
N GLY A 52 2.50 -24.58 -2.49
CA GLY A 52 2.75 -23.18 -2.22
C GLY A 52 4.24 -22.88 -2.22
N ASN A 53 4.58 -21.68 -2.67
CA ASN A 53 5.93 -21.14 -2.62
C ASN A 53 5.95 -19.96 -1.65
N ARG A 54 6.91 -19.93 -0.73
CA ARG A 54 7.06 -18.78 0.17
C ARG A 54 7.58 -17.59 -0.60
N ILE A 55 6.78 -16.54 -0.67
CA ILE A 55 7.11 -15.30 -1.40
C ILE A 55 7.64 -14.21 -0.46
N HIS A 56 7.28 -14.27 0.83
CA HIS A 56 7.79 -13.31 1.81
C HIS A 56 7.93 -13.95 3.20
N ARG A 57 8.94 -13.50 3.94
CA ARG A 57 9.18 -13.85 5.35
C ARG A 57 9.34 -12.56 6.14
N GLY A 58 8.25 -12.13 6.76
CA GLY A 58 8.24 -10.98 7.65
C GLY A 58 8.73 -11.36 9.05
N ARG A 59 8.85 -10.35 9.91
CA ARG A 59 9.13 -10.57 11.35
C ARG A 59 7.97 -11.30 12.01
N ALA A 60 6.73 -10.99 11.62
CA ALA A 60 5.50 -11.44 12.27
C ALA A 60 4.76 -12.57 11.53
N ALA A 61 4.74 -12.51 10.19
CA ALA A 61 3.98 -13.42 9.32
C ALA A 61 4.85 -14.03 8.21
N HIS A 62 4.46 -15.20 7.73
CA HIS A 62 4.98 -15.83 6.53
C HIS A 62 3.94 -15.76 5.42
N VAL A 63 4.36 -15.41 4.21
CA VAL A 63 3.48 -15.24 3.07
C VAL A 63 3.82 -16.26 1.99
N TRP A 64 2.80 -16.98 1.51
CA TRP A 64 2.94 -18.03 0.51
C TRP A 64 2.00 -17.78 -0.67
N ALA A 65 2.51 -17.86 -1.89
CA ALA A 65 1.68 -17.94 -3.10
C ALA A 65 1.35 -19.40 -3.39
N GLY A 66 0.12 -19.68 -3.82
CA GLY A 66 -0.30 -21.05 -4.17
C GLY A 66 -1.61 -21.09 -4.94
N LYS A 67 -2.12 -22.31 -5.15
CA LYS A 67 -3.43 -22.53 -5.77
C LYS A 67 -4.39 -23.18 -4.79
N MET A 68 -5.56 -22.57 -4.63
CA MET A 68 -6.66 -23.09 -3.84
C MET A 68 -7.69 -23.75 -4.74
N GLN A 69 -8.02 -25.00 -4.45
CA GLN A 69 -9.15 -25.69 -5.07
C GLN A 69 -10.41 -25.45 -4.25
N LYS A 70 -11.47 -24.93 -4.90
CA LYS A 70 -12.82 -24.80 -4.34
C LYS A 70 -13.60 -26.11 -4.44
N GLY A 71 -14.74 -26.20 -3.76
CA GLY A 71 -15.60 -27.39 -3.77
C GLY A 71 -16.17 -27.73 -5.16
N ASP A 72 -16.23 -26.76 -6.07
CA ASP A 72 -16.60 -26.91 -7.49
C ASP A 72 -15.45 -27.45 -8.37
N GLY A 73 -14.27 -27.67 -7.78
CA GLY A 73 -13.07 -28.13 -8.48
C GLY A 73 -12.24 -27.02 -9.14
N ARG A 74 -12.71 -25.77 -9.17
CA ARG A 74 -11.99 -24.63 -9.75
C ARG A 74 -10.74 -24.30 -8.93
N LEU A 75 -9.65 -24.00 -9.62
CA LEU A 75 -8.41 -23.51 -9.04
C LEU A 75 -8.38 -21.98 -9.08
N ILE A 76 -7.91 -21.38 -7.99
CA ILE A 76 -7.76 -19.93 -7.84
C ILE A 76 -6.36 -19.65 -7.31
N ASP A 77 -5.68 -18.68 -7.91
CA ASP A 77 -4.39 -18.20 -7.42
C ASP A 77 -4.60 -17.37 -6.16
N ILE A 78 -3.92 -17.77 -5.09
CA ILE A 78 -4.10 -17.21 -3.75
C ILE A 78 -2.76 -16.87 -3.11
N VAL A 79 -2.85 -16.02 -2.09
CA VAL A 79 -1.80 -15.75 -1.11
C VAL A 79 -2.30 -16.17 0.27
N LEU A 80 -1.44 -16.88 1.02
CA LEU A 80 -1.64 -17.24 2.41
C LEU A 80 -0.74 -16.37 3.28
N LYS A 81 -1.31 -15.50 4.13
CA LYS A 81 -0.59 -14.79 5.20
C LYS A 81 -0.79 -15.57 6.50
N ILE A 82 0.29 -16.15 7.02
CA ILE A 82 0.27 -17.12 8.12
C ILE A 82 1.02 -16.54 9.33
N THR A 83 0.37 -16.54 10.48
CA THR A 83 0.99 -16.28 11.79
C THR A 83 0.89 -17.51 12.69
N ILE A 84 1.90 -17.68 13.55
CA ILE A 84 2.01 -18.82 14.48
C ILE A 84 2.39 -18.28 15.85
N GLY A 85 1.73 -18.81 16.88
CA GLY A 85 1.93 -18.37 18.26
C GLY A 85 0.90 -17.32 18.70
N ARG A 86 0.88 -17.06 20.01
CA ARG A 86 -0.22 -16.35 20.66
C ARG A 86 -0.22 -14.85 20.45
N ASP A 87 0.91 -14.21 20.21
CA ASP A 87 0.94 -12.74 20.27
C ASP A 87 0.59 -12.06 18.93
N ARG A 88 0.59 -12.81 17.82
CA ARG A 88 0.53 -12.25 16.45
C ARG A 88 -0.75 -12.57 15.68
N HIS A 89 -1.64 -13.37 16.26
CA HIS A 89 -2.91 -13.68 15.65
C HIS A 89 -3.89 -12.50 15.71
N VAL A 90 -3.79 -11.65 16.74
CA VAL A 90 -4.69 -10.51 16.95
C VAL A 90 -4.54 -9.50 15.81
N ASP A 91 -3.31 -9.18 15.42
CA ASP A 91 -3.04 -8.24 14.32
C ASP A 91 -3.57 -8.77 12.98
N LEU A 92 -3.36 -10.06 12.70
CA LEU A 92 -3.87 -10.69 11.46
C LEU A 92 -5.41 -10.75 11.44
N ILE A 93 -6.05 -10.96 12.60
CA ILE A 93 -7.52 -10.91 12.71
C ILE A 93 -8.02 -9.48 12.52
N LYS A 94 -7.34 -8.48 13.11
CA LYS A 94 -7.66 -7.07 12.92
C LYS A 94 -7.61 -6.70 11.44
N GLU A 95 -6.53 -7.07 10.74
CA GLU A 95 -6.40 -6.85 9.29
C GLU A 95 -7.53 -7.56 8.51
N ALA A 96 -7.79 -8.84 8.81
CA ALA A 96 -8.85 -9.60 8.14
C ALA A 96 -10.25 -8.99 8.33
N ASN A 97 -10.50 -8.32 9.46
CA ASN A 97 -11.78 -7.63 9.68
C ASN A 97 -11.97 -6.47 8.70
N PHE A 98 -10.93 -5.71 8.34
CA PHE A 98 -11.05 -4.67 7.31
C PHE A 98 -11.43 -5.26 5.96
N TYR A 99 -10.78 -6.36 5.57
CA TYR A 99 -11.12 -7.08 4.35
C TYR A 99 -12.57 -7.57 4.35
N GLN A 100 -13.02 -8.13 5.48
CA GLN A 100 -14.37 -8.68 5.61
C GLN A 100 -15.46 -7.60 5.61
N ASN A 101 -15.18 -6.41 6.16
CA ASN A 101 -16.16 -5.37 6.37
C ASN A 101 -15.91 -4.15 5.46
N GLU A 102 -15.09 -3.19 5.91
CA GLU A 102 -14.94 -1.88 5.28
C GLU A 102 -14.46 -1.95 3.82
N LEU A 103 -13.64 -2.96 3.49
CA LEU A 103 -13.05 -3.13 2.15
C LEU A 103 -13.87 -4.04 1.23
N ALA A 104 -14.97 -4.63 1.70
CA ALA A 104 -15.74 -5.64 0.96
C ALA A 104 -16.18 -5.14 -0.44
N ALA A 105 -16.57 -3.87 -0.54
CA ALA A 105 -17.06 -3.27 -1.79
C ALA A 105 -15.97 -3.06 -2.85
N VAL A 106 -14.69 -3.09 -2.46
CA VAL A 106 -13.55 -2.74 -3.34
C VAL A 106 -12.62 -3.92 -3.64
N GLN A 107 -12.95 -5.10 -3.14
CA GLN A 107 -12.21 -6.34 -3.33
C GLN A 107 -12.13 -6.78 -4.80
N GLY A 108 -10.94 -7.21 -5.22
CA GLY A 108 -10.61 -7.62 -6.58
C GLY A 108 -10.32 -6.47 -7.54
N ASN A 109 -10.44 -5.22 -7.06
CA ASN A 109 -10.08 -4.02 -7.81
C ASN A 109 -9.02 -3.21 -7.06
N ILE A 110 -9.37 -2.56 -5.95
CA ILE A 110 -8.45 -1.69 -5.19
C ILE A 110 -7.60 -2.51 -4.23
N VAL A 111 -8.20 -3.55 -3.65
CA VAL A 111 -7.55 -4.48 -2.71
C VAL A 111 -7.80 -5.92 -3.17
N PRO A 112 -7.02 -6.91 -2.70
CA PRO A 112 -7.25 -8.32 -3.01
C PRO A 112 -8.64 -8.82 -2.63
N ARG A 113 -9.17 -9.82 -3.36
CA ARG A 113 -10.32 -10.58 -2.84
C ARG A 113 -9.93 -11.35 -1.58
N PHE A 114 -10.78 -11.29 -0.56
CA PHE A 114 -10.65 -11.99 0.70
C PHE A 114 -11.47 -13.28 0.67
N TYR A 115 -10.78 -14.41 0.81
CA TYR A 115 -11.41 -15.72 0.83
C TYR A 115 -11.73 -16.20 2.24
N GLY A 116 -11.16 -15.58 3.27
CA GLY A 116 -11.46 -15.85 4.66
C GLY A 116 -10.21 -15.88 5.54
N ILE A 117 -10.45 -15.89 6.84
CA ILE A 117 -9.45 -16.14 7.86
C ILE A 117 -9.78 -17.45 8.58
N PHE A 118 -8.75 -18.28 8.78
CA PHE A 118 -8.87 -19.64 9.29
C PHE A 118 -7.91 -19.85 10.46
N GLN A 119 -8.33 -20.64 11.44
CA GLN A 119 -7.54 -20.99 12.61
C GLN A 119 -7.52 -22.48 12.86
N GLY A 120 -6.41 -22.95 13.41
CA GLY A 120 -6.23 -24.32 13.84
C GLY A 120 -4.99 -24.44 14.70
N HIS A 121 -4.73 -25.65 15.17
CA HIS A 121 -3.54 -25.93 15.97
C HIS A 121 -2.60 -26.82 15.16
N ILE A 122 -1.33 -26.45 15.16
CA ILE A 122 -0.26 -27.37 14.76
C ILE A 122 0.46 -27.75 16.04
N ARG A 123 0.30 -29.01 16.47
CA ARG A 123 0.68 -29.49 17.80
C ARG A 123 0.02 -28.62 18.89
N THR A 124 0.80 -27.83 19.62
CA THR A 124 0.34 -26.96 20.71
C THR A 124 0.33 -25.48 20.32
N LEU A 125 0.72 -25.15 19.08
CA LEU A 125 0.81 -23.77 18.60
C LEU A 125 -0.44 -23.40 17.81
N LEU A 126 -1.06 -22.28 18.19
CA LEU A 126 -2.13 -21.66 17.42
C LEU A 126 -1.55 -21.16 16.09
N MET A 127 -2.18 -21.54 14.99
CA MET A 127 -1.92 -21.04 13.65
C MET A 127 -3.14 -20.23 13.19
N THR A 128 -2.87 -19.05 12.63
CA THR A 128 -3.88 -18.23 11.96
C THR A 128 -3.45 -18.00 10.53
N CYS A 129 -4.36 -18.20 9.59
CA CYS A 129 -4.11 -18.12 8.16
C CYS A 129 -5.19 -17.25 7.50
N MET A 130 -4.77 -16.13 6.95
CA MET A 130 -5.62 -15.32 6.07
C MET A 130 -5.36 -15.71 4.61
N VAL A 131 -6.44 -15.86 3.85
CA VAL A 131 -6.39 -16.24 2.43
C VAL A 131 -6.88 -15.09 1.56
N LEU A 132 -6.02 -14.58 0.69
CA LEU A 132 -6.27 -13.48 -0.23
C LEU A 132 -6.06 -13.91 -1.68
N GLU A 133 -6.56 -13.12 -2.63
CA GLU A 133 -6.24 -13.20 -4.05
C GLU A 133 -4.77 -12.87 -4.31
N HIS A 134 -4.14 -13.66 -5.18
CA HIS A 134 -2.82 -13.32 -5.69
C HIS A 134 -2.93 -12.19 -6.73
N CYS A 135 -2.47 -10.98 -6.38
CA CYS A 135 -2.66 -9.77 -7.20
C CYS A 135 -1.42 -9.33 -7.97
N GLY A 136 -0.53 -10.27 -8.31
CA GLY A 136 0.65 -10.01 -9.13
C GLY A 136 1.90 -9.71 -8.29
N GLU A 137 2.79 -8.91 -8.85
CA GLU A 137 4.10 -8.60 -8.28
C GLU A 137 4.12 -7.19 -7.68
N HIS A 138 5.12 -6.90 -6.85
CA HIS A 138 5.33 -5.56 -6.30
C HIS A 138 5.55 -4.51 -7.39
N MET A 139 5.15 -3.27 -7.07
CA MET A 139 5.45 -2.11 -7.89
C MET A 139 6.96 -2.04 -8.20
N THR A 140 7.30 -1.91 -9.48
CA THR A 140 8.70 -1.76 -9.92
C THR A 140 9.08 -0.29 -10.02
N LYS A 141 10.37 -0.02 -10.23
CA LYS A 141 10.88 1.33 -10.49
C LYS A 141 10.16 2.01 -11.67
N ALA A 142 9.81 1.26 -12.72
CA ALA A 142 9.12 1.82 -13.88
C ALA A 142 7.74 2.36 -13.52
N GLN A 143 6.95 1.65 -12.69
CA GLN A 143 5.66 2.16 -12.22
C GLN A 143 5.81 3.31 -11.22
N HIS A 144 6.90 3.33 -10.44
CA HIS A 144 7.17 4.45 -9.54
C HIS A 144 7.49 5.75 -10.31
N GLU A 145 8.15 5.64 -11.47
CA GLU A 145 8.45 6.77 -12.36
C GLU A 145 7.27 7.15 -13.26
N ASP A 146 6.26 6.28 -13.41
CA ASP A 146 5.07 6.51 -14.23
C ASP A 146 4.05 7.41 -13.51
N MET A 147 3.90 8.63 -14.01
CA MET A 147 2.96 9.60 -13.46
C MET A 147 1.50 9.16 -13.51
N ASP A 148 1.07 8.47 -14.57
CA ASP A 148 -0.31 8.01 -14.70
C ASP A 148 -0.62 6.91 -13.67
N PHE A 149 0.34 6.00 -13.45
CA PHE A 149 0.23 4.98 -12.42
C PHE A 149 0.13 5.59 -11.01
N LYS A 150 0.94 6.61 -10.72
CA LYS A 150 0.92 7.31 -9.41
C LYS A 150 -0.38 8.08 -9.18
N VAL A 151 -0.91 8.73 -10.21
CA VAL A 151 -2.22 9.40 -10.15
C VAL A 151 -3.33 8.39 -9.87
N GLU A 152 -3.30 7.23 -10.53
CA GLU A 152 -4.25 6.14 -10.29
C GLU A 152 -4.14 5.58 -8.86
N LEU A 153 -2.92 5.40 -8.33
CA LEU A 153 -2.69 4.98 -6.95
C LEU A 153 -3.34 5.94 -5.94
N ILE A 154 -3.10 7.25 -6.10
CA ILE A 154 -3.71 8.26 -5.22
C ILE A 154 -5.22 8.32 -5.38
N SER A 155 -5.75 8.14 -6.59
CA SER A 155 -7.18 8.07 -6.84
C SER A 155 -7.82 6.92 -6.03
N ARG A 156 -7.19 5.75 -6.05
CA ARG A 156 -7.64 4.57 -5.29
C ARG A 156 -7.55 4.75 -3.78
N LEU A 157 -6.46 5.34 -3.27
CA LEU A 157 -6.34 5.70 -1.86
C LEU A 157 -7.40 6.71 -1.44
N GLY A 158 -7.66 7.72 -2.27
CA GLY A 158 -8.75 8.67 -2.07
C GLY A 158 -10.12 8.00 -1.99
N TYR A 159 -10.35 6.94 -2.77
CA TYR A 159 -11.56 6.13 -2.69
C TYR A 159 -11.66 5.34 -1.38
N LEU A 160 -10.56 4.71 -0.93
CA LEU A 160 -10.52 4.03 0.38
C LEU A 160 -10.88 5.00 1.51
N HIS A 161 -10.31 6.20 1.47
CA HIS A 161 -10.56 7.24 2.46
C HIS A 161 -12.00 7.75 2.46
N SER A 162 -12.51 8.09 1.29
CA SER A 162 -13.80 8.79 1.16
C SER A 162 -15.00 7.85 1.19
N ILE A 163 -14.88 6.65 0.62
CA ILE A 163 -16.00 5.71 0.46
C ILE A 163 -15.92 4.57 1.46
N CYS A 164 -14.72 4.04 1.73
CA CYS A 164 -14.56 2.94 2.68
C CYS A 164 -14.38 3.45 4.13
N GLY A 165 -13.96 4.71 4.30
CA GLY A 165 -13.68 5.28 5.62
C GLY A 165 -12.49 4.60 6.28
N VAL A 166 -11.44 4.30 5.50
CA VAL A 166 -10.24 3.60 5.98
C VAL A 166 -8.99 4.38 5.58
N GLU A 167 -8.08 4.56 6.53
CA GLU A 167 -6.68 4.92 6.28
C GLU A 167 -5.83 3.65 6.38
N HIS A 168 -4.80 3.55 5.55
CA HIS A 168 -3.97 2.35 5.46
C HIS A 168 -2.90 2.31 6.58
N GLY A 169 -2.28 3.46 6.86
CA GLY A 169 -1.27 3.67 7.90
C GLY A 169 0.15 3.22 7.54
N ASP A 170 0.39 2.71 6.33
CA ASP A 170 1.71 2.22 5.89
C ASP A 170 1.81 2.09 4.35
N VAL A 171 1.44 3.14 3.63
CA VAL A 171 1.49 3.12 2.16
C VAL A 171 2.94 3.28 1.68
N CYS A 172 3.49 2.22 1.09
CA CYS A 172 4.82 2.23 0.50
C CYS A 172 4.90 1.28 -0.69
N SER A 173 5.99 1.35 -1.47
CA SER A 173 6.18 0.55 -2.69
C SER A 173 6.06 -0.96 -2.48
N SER A 174 6.42 -1.48 -1.29
CA SER A 174 6.26 -2.91 -0.97
C SER A 174 4.82 -3.30 -0.68
N ASN A 175 3.95 -2.36 -0.36
CA ASN A 175 2.54 -2.59 -0.04
C ASN A 175 1.62 -2.27 -1.24
N ILE A 176 2.21 -2.11 -2.43
CA ILE A 176 1.52 -1.87 -3.69
C ILE A 176 1.92 -2.96 -4.67
N LEU A 177 0.93 -3.73 -5.13
CA LEU A 177 1.06 -4.71 -6.20
C LEU A 177 0.57 -4.14 -7.53
N VAL A 178 1.01 -4.74 -8.64
CA VAL A 178 0.55 -4.40 -9.99
C VAL A 178 -0.27 -5.56 -10.56
N LYS A 179 -1.55 -5.31 -10.78
CA LYS A 179 -2.50 -6.28 -11.37
C LYS A 179 -3.13 -5.68 -12.61
N ASP A 180 -2.94 -6.32 -13.76
CA ASP A 180 -3.48 -5.87 -15.05
C ASP A 180 -3.11 -4.41 -15.38
N GLY A 181 -1.93 -3.96 -14.94
CA GLY A 181 -1.43 -2.59 -15.10
C GLY A 181 -1.89 -1.59 -14.03
N PHE A 182 -2.74 -2.01 -13.08
CA PHE A 182 -3.30 -1.13 -12.06
C PHE A 182 -2.71 -1.40 -10.66
N PRO A 183 -2.63 -0.36 -9.80
CA PRO A 183 -2.21 -0.53 -8.41
C PRO A 183 -3.28 -1.27 -7.58
N VAL A 184 -2.82 -2.26 -6.83
CA VAL A 184 -3.59 -2.99 -5.81
C VAL A 184 -2.90 -2.82 -4.47
N ILE A 185 -3.61 -2.28 -3.49
CA ILE A 185 -3.10 -1.97 -2.15
C ILE A 185 -3.27 -3.21 -1.26
N ILE A 186 -2.21 -3.57 -0.54
CA ILE A 186 -2.16 -4.74 0.34
C ILE A 186 -1.59 -4.37 1.71
N ASP A 187 -1.71 -5.28 2.68
CA ASP A 187 -1.10 -5.19 4.01
C ASP A 187 -1.74 -4.14 4.95
N PHE A 188 -3.02 -4.37 5.30
CA PHE A 188 -3.82 -3.46 6.13
C PHE A 188 -3.60 -3.67 7.64
N GLU A 189 -2.41 -4.12 8.06
CA GLU A 189 -2.12 -4.36 9.48
C GLU A 189 -2.15 -3.06 10.32
N CYS A 190 -1.67 -1.97 9.71
CA CYS A 190 -1.66 -0.62 10.30
C CYS A 190 -2.98 0.14 10.11
N ALA A 191 -3.95 -0.43 9.38
CA ALA A 191 -5.15 0.27 9.00
C ALA A 191 -6.03 0.64 10.18
N GLN A 192 -6.77 1.74 10.02
CA GLN A 192 -7.69 2.29 11.01
C GLN A 192 -8.95 2.86 10.34
N PRO A 193 -10.09 2.89 11.04
CA PRO A 193 -11.23 3.70 10.61
C PRO A 193 -10.82 5.17 10.48
N HIS A 194 -11.22 5.81 9.40
CA HIS A 194 -10.77 7.13 9.01
C HIS A 194 -11.94 7.98 8.52
N ARG A 195 -11.97 9.24 8.93
CA ARG A 195 -12.83 10.27 8.35
C ARG A 195 -11.93 11.26 7.62
N CYS A 196 -11.92 11.19 6.29
CA CYS A 196 -11.08 12.05 5.49
C CYS A 196 -11.53 13.52 5.59
N GLU A 197 -10.66 14.36 6.14
CA GLU A 197 -10.87 15.81 6.23
C GLU A 197 -10.13 16.59 5.13
N ARG A 198 -9.72 15.90 4.06
CA ARG A 198 -9.05 16.51 2.91
C ARG A 198 -9.89 17.67 2.35
N LYS A 199 -9.30 18.87 2.28
CA LYS A 199 -9.97 20.11 1.86
C LYS A 199 -9.71 20.51 0.41
N MET A 200 -8.70 19.91 -0.23
CA MET A 200 -8.30 20.24 -1.60
C MET A 200 -7.86 19.00 -2.38
N THR A 201 -7.89 19.10 -3.70
CA THR A 201 -7.41 18.06 -4.61
C THR A 201 -5.89 18.06 -4.68
N ILE A 202 -5.31 16.91 -5.01
CA ILE A 202 -3.88 16.80 -5.33
C ILE A 202 -3.72 17.24 -6.79
N GLU A 203 -3.12 18.41 -6.99
CA GLU A 203 -2.80 18.94 -8.32
C GLU A 203 -1.37 18.58 -8.71
N VAL A 204 -1.22 17.77 -9.76
CA VAL A 204 0.09 17.27 -10.20
C VAL A 204 1.01 18.43 -10.59
N GLY A 205 2.27 18.37 -10.16
CA GLY A 205 3.31 19.36 -10.43
C GLY A 205 3.20 20.63 -9.59
N LYS A 206 2.06 20.93 -8.98
CA LYS A 206 1.91 22.12 -8.12
C LYS A 206 2.73 21.98 -6.83
N PRO A 207 3.22 23.09 -6.25
CA PRO A 207 3.94 23.05 -4.99
C PRO A 207 3.04 22.46 -3.90
N TRP A 208 3.57 21.53 -3.10
CA TRP A 208 2.77 20.94 -2.03
C TRP A 208 2.24 22.02 -1.07
N PRO A 209 0.96 21.91 -0.64
CA PRO A 209 0.36 22.86 0.30
C PRO A 209 0.91 22.67 1.72
N PRO A 210 0.63 23.57 2.67
CA PRO A 210 0.78 23.25 4.09
C PRO A 210 -0.12 22.06 4.48
N VAL A 211 0.41 21.09 5.22
CA VAL A 211 -0.32 19.85 5.58
C VAL A 211 -1.65 20.11 6.30
N LEU A 212 -1.71 21.14 7.16
CA LEU A 212 -2.93 21.52 7.90
C LEU A 212 -4.01 22.12 6.98
N ASP A 213 -3.59 22.76 5.89
CA ASP A 213 -4.51 23.28 4.87
C ASP A 213 -5.03 22.12 4.01
N PHE A 214 -4.18 21.12 3.72
CA PHE A 214 -4.59 19.94 2.98
C PHE A 214 -5.60 19.06 3.74
N GLY A 215 -5.36 18.79 5.02
CA GLY A 215 -6.34 18.18 5.94
C GLY A 215 -6.36 16.65 6.03
N CYS A 216 -5.46 15.93 5.34
CA CYS A 216 -5.33 14.48 5.49
C CYS A 216 -3.84 14.09 5.45
N PHE A 217 -3.31 13.54 6.54
CA PHE A 217 -1.88 13.23 6.67
C PHE A 217 -1.42 12.13 5.72
N GLU A 218 -2.11 10.97 5.67
CA GLU A 218 -1.69 9.87 4.79
C GLU A 218 -1.70 10.28 3.31
N LEU A 219 -2.78 10.88 2.80
CA LEU A 219 -2.83 11.32 1.40
C LEU A 219 -1.80 12.41 1.10
N TYR A 220 -1.47 13.25 2.08
CA TYR A 220 -0.42 14.26 1.95
C TYR A 220 0.96 13.63 1.83
N ASP A 221 1.30 12.73 2.76
CA ASP A 221 2.58 12.06 2.79
C ASP A 221 2.77 11.19 1.54
N VAL A 222 1.75 10.43 1.12
CA VAL A 222 1.84 9.63 -0.12
C VAL A 222 2.00 10.52 -1.34
N ALA A 223 1.25 11.62 -1.47
CA ALA A 223 1.39 12.50 -2.63
C ALA A 223 2.77 13.15 -2.70
N ARG A 224 3.39 13.46 -1.55
CA ARG A 224 4.77 13.96 -1.48
C ARG A 224 5.77 12.87 -1.80
N ASP A 225 5.65 11.70 -1.18
CA ASP A 225 6.63 10.60 -1.27
C ASP A 225 6.62 9.94 -2.66
N PHE A 226 5.50 10.05 -3.38
CA PHE A 226 5.38 9.68 -4.79
C PHE A 226 5.61 10.85 -5.75
N GLU A 227 6.09 12.00 -5.27
CA GLU A 227 6.47 13.15 -6.11
C GLU A 227 5.35 13.59 -7.06
N LEU A 228 4.10 13.57 -6.60
CA LEU A 228 2.97 14.10 -7.39
C LEU A 228 2.95 15.62 -7.36
N TRP A 229 3.43 16.21 -6.27
CA TRP A 229 3.63 17.65 -6.15
C TRP A 229 5.03 18.07 -6.54
N GLY A 230 5.15 19.28 -7.04
CA GLY A 230 6.43 19.98 -7.16
C GLY A 230 6.91 20.48 -5.79
N PRO A 231 8.18 20.93 -5.71
CA PRO A 231 8.74 21.47 -4.49
C PRO A 231 8.01 22.74 -4.05
N ALA A 232 7.73 22.88 -2.74
CA ALA A 232 7.23 24.14 -2.18
C ALA A 232 8.37 25.09 -1.77
N ILE A 233 9.56 24.55 -1.56
CA ILE A 233 10.79 25.25 -1.18
C ILE A 233 11.91 24.75 -2.09
N VAL A 234 12.73 25.67 -2.59
CA VAL A 234 13.93 25.36 -3.36
C VAL A 234 15.14 26.02 -2.72
N GLU A 235 16.30 25.38 -2.85
CA GLU A 235 17.57 25.94 -2.42
C GLU A 235 18.23 26.68 -3.59
N PHE A 236 18.68 27.92 -3.35
CA PHE A 236 19.37 28.72 -4.35
C PHE A 236 20.34 29.69 -3.66
N LEU A 237 21.62 29.65 -4.06
CA LEU A 237 22.72 30.44 -3.44
C LEU A 237 22.75 30.34 -1.89
N ASP A 238 22.66 29.12 -1.36
CA ASP A 238 22.64 28.79 0.07
C ASP A 238 21.38 29.25 0.85
N ASP A 239 20.37 29.79 0.17
CA ASP A 239 19.08 30.18 0.76
C ASP A 239 17.93 29.24 0.38
N CYS A 240 17.03 29.02 1.33
CA CYS A 240 15.78 28.29 1.13
C CYS A 240 14.65 29.25 0.79
N ILE A 241 14.21 29.25 -0.47
CA ILE A 241 13.19 30.17 -0.98
C ILE A 241 11.88 29.43 -1.20
N SER A 242 10.78 30.02 -0.72
CA SER A 242 9.46 29.49 -1.06
C SER A 242 9.21 29.71 -2.54
N VAL A 243 8.79 28.66 -3.25
CA VAL A 243 8.46 28.75 -4.68
C VAL A 243 7.36 29.78 -4.93
N ARG A 244 6.48 30.02 -3.95
CA ARG A 244 5.42 31.04 -4.02
C ARG A 244 5.96 32.47 -4.08
N GLN A 245 7.21 32.70 -3.67
CA GLN A 245 7.86 34.01 -3.74
C GLN A 245 8.50 34.26 -5.10
N ILE A 246 8.74 33.21 -5.91
CA ILE A 246 9.44 33.31 -7.19
C ILE A 246 8.48 33.83 -8.27
N THR A 247 8.73 35.04 -8.73
CA THR A 247 7.96 35.74 -9.77
C THR A 247 8.74 35.97 -11.05
N SER A 248 10.09 35.94 -10.98
CA SER A 248 11.00 35.90 -12.13
C SER A 248 12.39 35.42 -11.69
N ALA A 249 13.24 35.00 -12.63
CA ALA A 249 14.63 34.60 -12.33
C ALA A 249 15.44 35.76 -11.72
N LYS A 250 15.22 36.99 -12.20
CA LYS A 250 15.85 38.19 -11.64
C LYS A 250 15.46 38.41 -10.18
N GLN A 251 14.18 38.27 -9.86
CA GLN A 251 13.69 38.45 -8.50
C GLN A 251 14.20 37.33 -7.57
N LEU A 252 14.37 36.10 -8.06
CA LEU A 252 15.05 35.06 -7.29
C LEU A 252 16.48 35.45 -6.92
N VAL A 253 17.27 35.97 -7.87
CA VAL A 253 18.62 36.49 -7.57
C VAL A 253 18.57 37.63 -6.56
N ASP A 254 17.63 38.56 -6.69
CA ASP A 254 17.51 39.69 -5.76
C ASP A 254 17.13 39.26 -4.34
N LEU A 255 16.46 38.13 -4.17
CA LEU A 255 16.10 37.57 -2.87
C LEU A 255 17.27 36.92 -2.14
N THR A 256 18.25 36.37 -2.87
CA THR A 256 19.31 35.51 -2.31
C THR A 256 20.73 36.09 -2.43
N LEU A 257 20.91 37.12 -3.26
CA LEU A 257 22.23 37.71 -3.48
C LEU A 257 22.62 38.60 -2.28
N HIS A 258 23.20 37.96 -1.26
CA HIS A 258 23.66 38.62 -0.04
C HIS A 258 25.17 38.91 -0.02
N ASN A 259 25.93 38.32 -0.95
CA ASN A 259 27.38 38.34 -0.94
C ASN A 259 27.98 39.03 -2.18
N ASP A 260 28.91 39.96 -1.96
CA ASP A 260 29.63 40.72 -2.99
C ASP A 260 30.54 39.84 -3.88
N TYR A 261 30.83 38.59 -3.49
CA TYR A 261 31.68 37.67 -4.27
C TYR A 261 30.93 36.87 -5.35
N THR A 262 29.60 36.87 -5.34
CA THR A 262 28.82 36.11 -6.32
C THR A 262 28.63 36.91 -7.59
N ASP A 263 29.11 36.39 -8.72
CA ASP A 263 28.87 37.01 -10.02
C ASP A 263 27.38 36.99 -10.35
N ARG A 264 26.78 38.19 -10.34
CA ARG A 264 25.35 38.39 -10.59
C ARG A 264 24.91 37.88 -11.97
N ALA A 265 25.77 37.97 -12.99
CA ALA A 265 25.43 37.47 -14.32
C ALA A 265 25.29 35.94 -14.31
N LYS A 266 26.22 35.26 -13.63
CA LYS A 266 26.16 33.81 -13.45
C LYS A 266 24.97 33.38 -12.58
N ALA A 267 24.72 34.07 -11.46
CA ALA A 267 23.55 33.82 -10.64
C ALA A 267 22.25 33.95 -11.43
N LEU A 268 22.17 34.89 -12.37
CA LEU A 268 21.00 35.05 -13.22
C LEU A 268 20.82 33.89 -14.21
N GLU A 269 21.90 33.39 -14.80
CA GLU A 269 21.87 32.20 -15.67
C GLU A 269 21.38 30.97 -14.90
N ASP A 270 21.97 30.69 -13.72
CA ASP A 270 21.58 29.57 -12.85
C ASP A 270 20.10 29.71 -12.40
N ALA A 271 19.65 30.93 -12.08
CA ALA A 271 18.26 31.20 -11.72
C ALA A 271 17.29 30.96 -12.90
N GLN A 272 17.70 31.29 -14.13
CA GLN A 272 16.89 31.05 -15.34
C GLN A 272 16.70 29.55 -15.58
N GLU A 273 17.76 28.75 -15.44
CA GLU A 273 17.67 27.29 -15.56
C GLU A 273 16.73 26.69 -14.51
N LEU A 274 16.86 27.10 -13.25
CA LEU A 274 15.98 26.64 -12.17
C LEU A 274 14.51 27.02 -12.41
N VAL A 275 14.24 28.26 -12.81
CA VAL A 275 12.88 28.71 -13.13
C VAL A 275 12.31 27.93 -14.30
N GLN A 276 13.09 27.71 -15.37
CA GLN A 276 12.67 26.89 -16.52
C GLN A 276 12.33 25.46 -16.09
N TYR A 277 13.16 24.85 -15.24
CA TYR A 277 12.89 23.53 -14.68
C TYR A 277 11.59 23.49 -13.87
N LEU A 278 11.37 24.45 -12.97
CA LEU A 278 10.16 24.54 -12.15
C LEU A 278 8.89 24.78 -12.99
N VAL A 279 8.99 25.54 -14.08
CA VAL A 279 7.90 25.73 -15.04
C VAL A 279 7.64 24.45 -15.83
N GLY A 280 8.70 23.76 -16.28
CA GLY A 280 8.59 22.48 -16.98
C GLY A 280 7.91 21.38 -16.17
N MET A 281 8.07 21.40 -14.84
CA MET A 281 7.34 20.52 -13.91
C MET A 281 5.89 20.97 -13.63
N GLY A 282 5.51 22.19 -14.01
CA GLY A 282 4.20 22.78 -13.70
C GLY A 282 4.09 23.43 -12.31
N THR A 283 5.20 23.49 -11.55
CA THR A 283 5.29 24.08 -10.21
C THR A 283 5.13 25.60 -10.27
N LEU A 284 5.77 26.24 -11.24
CA LEU A 284 5.63 27.67 -11.53
C LEU A 284 4.81 27.88 -12.81
N PRO A 285 4.07 29.00 -12.93
CA PRO A 285 3.37 29.33 -14.17
C PRO A 285 4.35 29.85 -15.24
N GLU A 286 4.02 29.64 -16.52
CA GLU A 286 4.83 30.11 -17.66
C GLU A 286 5.06 31.63 -17.67
N SER A 287 4.17 32.40 -17.04
CA SER A 287 4.32 33.86 -16.92
C SER A 287 5.62 34.29 -16.23
N VAL A 288 6.23 33.42 -15.42
CA VAL A 288 7.51 33.67 -14.73
C VAL A 288 8.70 33.70 -15.71
N LEU A 289 8.54 33.14 -16.92
CA LEU A 289 9.58 33.13 -17.97
C LEU A 289 9.61 34.39 -18.84
N MET A 290 8.63 35.28 -18.71
CA MET A 290 8.46 36.43 -19.63
C MET A 290 9.22 37.70 -19.20
N ASP A 291 9.98 37.64 -18.10
CA ASP A 291 10.73 38.76 -17.50
C ASP A 291 12.26 38.64 -17.68
#